data_AF-A0A535YD23-F1
#
_entry.id   AF-A0A535YD23-F1
#
_cell.length_a   1.000
_cell.length_b   1.000
_cell.length_c   1.000
_cell.angle_alpha   90.00
_cell.angle_beta   90.00
_cell.angle_gamma   90.00
#
_symmetry.space_group_name_H-M   'P 1'
#
loop_
_entity.id
_entity.type
_entity.pdbx_description
1 polymer ?
#
loop_
_entity_poly.entity_id
_entity_poly.type
_entity_poly.pdbx_seq_one_letter_code
_entity_poly.pdbx_strand_id
1 'polypeptide(L)'
;MIAAVVVRNASDQLHTRALATLRALLPHVGIVAPGIYACDLAGTERVLGAPSRIARVIVERLARSGAPAAVAVAVTPFAARVAAERTADGDVRLVTEPREYLAPLPLEVLPIDPKLVDELGLLGMRSVGDFAALPRGAVFDRFGRGAARAHALARRAVIGARRLRPRRATHRGAPRARGRRSAAPRARDPPAHA
;
A
#
# COMPACT_ATOMS: atom_id res chain seq x y z
N MET A 1 10.04 -3.25 2.62
CA MET A 1 9.08 -3.04 3.73
C MET A 1 7.96 -2.16 3.19
N ILE A 2 6.76 -2.26 3.74
CA ILE A 2 5.64 -1.39 3.36
C ILE A 2 5.33 -0.47 4.54
N ALA A 3 5.23 0.83 4.28
CA ALA A 3 4.61 1.78 5.19
C ALA A 3 3.15 1.99 4.78
N ALA A 4 2.22 1.74 5.68
CA ALA A 4 0.85 2.18 5.54
C ALA A 4 0.68 3.53 6.24
N VAL A 5 -0.03 4.44 5.59
CA VAL A 5 -0.31 5.78 6.08
C VAL A 5 -1.82 5.94 6.11
N VAL A 6 -2.34 6.31 7.28
CA VAL A 6 -3.77 6.53 7.50
C VAL A 6 -3.96 7.99 7.89
N VAL A 7 -4.70 8.71 7.07
CA VAL A 7 -5.26 10.01 7.40
C VAL A 7 -6.75 9.85 7.60
N ARG A 8 -7.20 10.12 8.82
CA ARG A 8 -8.61 9.94 9.22
C ARG A 8 -9.46 11.07 8.65
N ASN A 9 -10.74 10.77 8.38
CA ASN A 9 -11.72 11.74 7.89
C ASN A 9 -11.24 12.58 6.69
N ALA A 10 -10.52 11.93 5.77
CA ALA A 10 -9.89 12.60 4.63
C ALA A 10 -10.94 13.12 3.64
N SER A 11 -11.20 14.44 3.67
CA SER A 11 -11.89 15.13 2.58
C SER A 11 -11.08 15.02 1.27
N ASP A 12 -11.72 15.24 0.12
CA ASP A 12 -11.03 15.19 -1.19
C ASP A 12 -9.80 16.11 -1.24
N GLN A 13 -9.91 17.30 -0.62
CA GLN A 13 -8.81 18.24 -0.53
C GLN A 13 -7.66 17.68 0.32
N LEU A 14 -7.98 17.11 1.48
CA LEU A 14 -6.98 16.53 2.38
C LEU A 14 -6.34 15.27 1.75
N HIS A 15 -7.13 14.44 1.07
CA HIS A 15 -6.66 13.29 0.31
C HIS A 15 -5.64 13.71 -0.76
N THR A 16 -5.98 14.73 -1.55
CA THR A 16 -5.12 15.25 -2.62
C THR A 16 -3.81 15.80 -2.06
N ARG A 17 -3.86 16.57 -0.96
CA ARG A 17 -2.67 17.12 -0.29
C ARG A 17 -1.77 16.04 0.31
N ALA A 18 -2.35 15.07 1.00
CA ALA A 18 -1.60 13.96 1.58
C ALA A 18 -0.91 13.13 0.49
N LEU A 19 -1.63 12.82 -0.59
CA LEU A 19 -1.07 12.09 -1.74
C LEU A 19 0.08 12.85 -2.40
N ALA A 20 -0.07 14.16 -2.61
CA ALA A 20 0.99 14.99 -3.17
C ALA A 20 2.23 15.03 -2.26
N THR A 21 2.04 15.17 -0.95
CA THR A 21 3.11 15.16 0.06
C THR A 21 3.85 13.82 0.05
N LEU A 22 3.13 12.70 0.03
CA LEU A 22 3.72 11.36 -0.01
C LEU A 22 4.51 11.12 -1.30
N ARG A 23 3.97 11.52 -2.46
CA ARG A 23 4.65 11.37 -3.77
C ARG A 23 5.90 12.23 -3.91
N ALA A 24 5.96 13.36 -3.20
CA ALA A 24 7.17 14.18 -3.15
C ALA A 24 8.29 13.53 -2.30
N LEU A 25 7.92 12.70 -1.31
CA LEU A 25 8.87 12.06 -0.39
C LEU A 25 9.32 10.66 -0.87
N LEU A 26 8.42 9.92 -1.52
CA LEU A 26 8.59 8.49 -1.76
C LEU A 26 8.38 8.15 -3.25
N PRO A 27 9.19 7.24 -3.80
CA PRO A 27 9.11 6.89 -5.23
C PRO A 27 7.84 6.12 -5.59
N HIS A 28 7.29 5.35 -4.64
CA HIS A 28 6.20 4.42 -4.89
C HIS A 28 5.12 4.57 -3.82
N VAL A 29 3.99 5.18 -4.22
CA VAL A 29 2.82 5.43 -3.37
C VAL A 29 1.57 4.91 -4.09
N GLY A 30 0.88 3.97 -3.46
CA GLY A 30 -0.41 3.44 -3.90
C GLY A 30 -1.55 3.93 -3.01
N ILE A 31 -2.73 4.12 -3.59
CA ILE A 31 -3.97 4.44 -2.87
C ILE A 31 -4.70 3.12 -2.60
N VAL A 32 -4.99 2.84 -1.34
CA VAL A 32 -5.76 1.65 -0.93
C VAL A 32 -7.24 2.00 -0.79
N ALA A 33 -7.52 3.16 -0.19
CA ALA A 33 -8.83 3.76 -0.02
C ALA A 33 -8.66 5.27 0.21
N PRO A 34 -9.73 6.08 0.18
CA PRO A 34 -9.65 7.49 0.58
C PRO A 34 -9.02 7.64 1.97
N GLY A 35 -7.87 8.31 2.03
CA GLY A 35 -7.11 8.55 3.26
C GLY A 35 -6.18 7.41 3.67
N ILE A 36 -6.16 6.29 2.94
CA ILE A 36 -5.29 5.13 3.23
C ILE A 36 -4.33 4.90 2.07
N TYR A 37 -3.04 4.98 2.38
CA TYR A 37 -1.96 4.85 1.40
C TYR A 37 -1.02 3.71 1.76
N ALA A 38 -0.48 3.04 0.75
CA ALA A 38 0.57 2.05 0.89
C ALA A 38 1.82 2.54 0.14
N CYS A 39 2.92 2.67 0.87
CA CYS A 39 4.19 3.17 0.35
C CYS A 39 5.24 2.07 0.41
N ASP A 40 5.88 1.79 -0.74
CA ASP A 40 6.97 0.83 -0.78
C ASP A 40 8.28 1.51 -0.36
N LEU A 41 8.88 1.00 0.72
CA LEU A 41 10.14 1.51 1.24
C LEU A 41 11.34 0.70 0.71
N ALA A 42 11.13 -0.39 -0.03
CA ALA A 42 12.21 -1.22 -0.52
C ALA A 42 13.16 -0.44 -1.45
N GLY A 43 14.45 -0.50 -1.17
CA GLY A 43 15.48 0.17 -1.97
C GLY A 43 15.65 1.66 -1.65
N THR A 44 14.88 2.19 -0.69
CA THR A 44 14.99 3.59 -0.27
C THR A 44 15.96 3.77 0.90
N GLU A 45 16.40 2.69 1.53
CA GLU A 45 17.12 2.71 2.80
C GLU A 45 18.47 3.44 2.72
N ARG A 46 19.15 3.35 1.57
CA ARG A 46 20.44 4.03 1.34
C ARG A 46 20.31 5.55 1.26
N VAL A 47 19.17 6.05 0.80
CA VAL A 47 18.94 7.48 0.52
C VAL A 47 18.12 8.14 1.63
N LEU A 48 17.08 7.46 2.10
CA LEU A 48 16.12 8.00 3.08
C LEU A 48 16.36 7.48 4.51
N GLY A 49 17.22 6.47 4.67
CA GLY A 49 17.57 5.86 5.95
C GLY A 49 16.67 4.72 6.37
N ALA A 50 16.75 4.34 7.65
CA ALA A 50 15.99 3.20 8.18
C ALA A 50 14.46 3.41 8.07
N PRO A 51 13.66 2.35 7.86
CA PRO A 51 12.20 2.46 7.71
C PRO A 51 11.49 3.22 8.84
N SER A 52 11.98 3.11 10.08
CA SER A 52 11.47 3.84 11.23
C SER A 52 11.69 5.35 11.12
N ARG A 53 12.85 5.77 10.61
CA ARG A 53 13.16 7.18 10.32
C ARG A 53 12.26 7.70 9.21
N ILE A 54 12.10 6.94 8.12
CA ILE A 54 11.23 7.32 7.00
C ILE A 54 9.79 7.52 7.50
N ALA A 55 9.27 6.60 8.31
CA ALA A 55 7.92 6.71 8.86
C ALA A 55 7.73 7.98 9.71
N ARG A 56 8.71 8.35 10.54
CA ARG A 56 8.66 9.62 11.29
C ARG A 56 8.66 10.84 10.38
N VAL A 57 9.51 10.85 9.34
CA VAL A 57 9.51 11.94 8.34
C VAL A 57 8.16 12.07 7.64
N ILE A 58 7.51 10.94 7.31
CA ILE A 58 6.16 10.95 6.72
C ILE A 58 5.16 11.63 7.66
N VAL A 59 5.11 11.22 8.93
CA VAL A 59 4.23 11.81 9.94
C VAL A 59 4.47 13.31 10.06
N GLU A 60 5.72 13.73 10.25
CA GLU A 60 6.09 15.14 10.42
C GLU A 60 5.74 16.00 9.20
N ARG A 61 5.89 15.46 7.99
CA ARG A 61 5.62 16.19 6.74
C ARG A 61 4.12 16.32 6.50
N LEU A 62 3.35 15.28 6.80
CA LEU A 62 1.91 15.29 6.68
C LEU A 62 1.24 16.17 7.74
N ALA A 63 1.74 16.17 8.98
CA ALA A 63 1.30 17.09 10.01
C ALA A 63 1.51 18.56 9.58
N ARG A 64 2.69 18.88 9.02
CA ARG A 64 3.00 20.24 8.51
C ARG A 64 2.15 20.67 7.31
N SER A 65 1.60 19.73 6.54
CA SER A 65 0.68 20.05 5.44
C SER A 65 -0.80 20.06 5.86
N GLY A 66 -1.08 19.96 7.16
CA GLY A 66 -2.44 19.99 7.71
C GLY A 66 -3.19 18.66 7.55
N ALA A 67 -2.48 17.55 7.35
CA ALA A 67 -3.04 16.20 7.20
C ALA A 67 -2.43 15.26 8.25
N PRO A 68 -2.72 15.43 9.56
CA PRO A 68 -2.15 14.57 10.60
C PRO A 68 -2.45 13.09 10.30
N ALA A 69 -1.44 12.23 10.42
CA ALA A 69 -1.52 10.86 9.95
C ALA A 69 -0.94 9.89 10.97
N ALA A 70 -1.51 8.69 11.03
CA ALA A 70 -0.92 7.54 11.68
C ALA A 70 -0.12 6.73 10.66
N VAL A 71 1.08 6.28 11.02
CA VAL A 71 1.93 5.49 10.12
C VAL A 71 2.30 4.17 10.78
N ALA A 72 2.28 3.08 10.01
CA ALA A 72 2.85 1.83 10.46
C ALA A 72 3.66 1.15 9.37
N VAL A 73 4.74 0.47 9.76
CA VAL A 73 5.63 -0.23 8.85
C VAL A 73 5.62 -1.72 9.15
N ALA A 74 5.42 -2.54 8.12
CA ALA A 74 5.47 -3.99 8.24
C ALA A 74 6.03 -4.65 6.96
N VAL A 75 6.35 -5.94 7.04
CA VAL A 75 6.77 -6.73 5.86
C VAL A 75 5.62 -7.06 4.91
N THR A 76 4.36 -6.98 5.36
CA THR A 76 3.17 -7.19 4.52
C THR A 76 2.28 -5.94 4.49
N PRO A 77 1.65 -5.61 3.34
CA PRO A 77 0.74 -4.47 3.25
C PRO A 77 -0.44 -4.55 4.23
N PHE A 78 -0.99 -5.75 4.46
CA PHE A 78 -2.12 -5.94 5.36
C PHE A 78 -1.75 -5.66 6.81
N ALA A 79 -0.61 -6.19 7.29
CA ALA A 79 -0.15 -5.90 8.65
C ALA A 79 0.17 -4.43 8.86
N ALA A 80 0.81 -3.79 7.87
CA ALA A 80 1.08 -2.36 7.92
C ALA A 80 -0.24 -1.56 8.03
N ARG A 81 -1.24 -1.87 7.18
CA ARG A 81 -2.53 -1.19 7.22
C ARG A 81 -3.23 -1.34 8.57
N VAL A 82 -3.42 -2.57 9.04
CA VAL A 82 -4.10 -2.85 10.32
C VAL A 82 -3.38 -2.16 11.49
N ALA A 83 -2.05 -2.15 11.46
CA ALA A 83 -1.26 -1.47 12.47
C ALA A 83 -1.42 0.06 12.43
N ALA A 84 -1.48 0.65 11.23
CA ALA A 84 -1.66 2.09 11.06
C ALA A 84 -3.07 2.53 11.50
N GLU A 85 -4.11 1.78 11.13
CA GLU A 85 -5.50 2.06 11.53
C GLU A 85 -5.69 2.03 13.05
N ARG A 86 -4.86 1.26 13.77
CA ARG A 86 -4.86 1.14 15.24
C ARG A 86 -3.84 2.06 15.93
N THR A 87 -3.17 2.93 15.18
CA THR A 87 -2.18 3.88 15.71
C THR A 87 -2.79 5.28 15.75
N ALA A 88 -2.41 6.07 16.75
CA ALA A 88 -2.88 7.44 16.89
C ALA A 88 -2.26 8.32 15.81
N ASP A 89 -2.96 9.40 15.45
CA ASP A 89 -2.43 10.37 14.49
C ASP A 89 -1.21 11.07 15.12
N GLY A 90 -0.12 11.22 14.35
CA GLY A 90 1.15 11.70 14.89
C GLY A 90 2.10 10.61 15.36
N ASP A 91 1.67 9.35 15.40
CA ASP A 91 2.48 8.23 15.87
C ASP A 91 2.93 7.27 14.75
N VAL A 92 3.98 6.51 15.08
CA VAL A 92 4.57 5.47 14.23
C VAL A 92 4.54 4.11 14.93
N ARG A 93 4.06 3.07 14.24
CA ARG A 93 4.17 1.67 14.67
C ARG A 93 5.11 0.88 13.77
N LEU A 94 5.93 0.00 14.36
CA LEU A 94 6.69 -1.00 13.60
C LEU A 94 6.16 -2.39 13.95
N VAL A 95 5.88 -3.20 12.92
CA VAL A 95 5.47 -4.60 13.08
C VAL A 95 6.50 -5.48 12.38
N THR A 96 7.36 -6.10 13.17
CA THR A 96 8.41 -7.02 12.71
C THR A 96 7.88 -8.44 12.52
N GLU A 97 6.96 -8.86 13.39
CA GLU A 97 6.33 -10.19 13.38
C GLU A 97 4.82 -10.10 13.06
N PRO A 98 4.43 -9.96 11.77
CA PRO A 98 3.02 -9.85 11.38
C PRO A 98 2.14 -10.98 11.87
N ARG A 99 2.67 -12.20 11.93
CA ARG A 99 1.91 -13.38 12.35
C ARG A 99 1.46 -13.23 13.80
N GLU A 100 2.40 -12.96 14.69
CA GLU A 100 2.15 -12.78 16.13
C GLU A 100 1.31 -11.53 16.39
N TYR A 101 1.53 -10.47 15.61
CA TYR A 101 0.75 -9.25 15.72
C TYR A 101 -0.71 -9.45 15.29
N LEU A 102 -0.96 -10.15 14.17
CA LEU A 102 -2.30 -10.26 13.59
C LEU A 102 -3.12 -11.42 14.16
N ALA A 103 -2.50 -12.55 14.50
CA ALA A 103 -3.21 -13.73 14.98
C ALA A 103 -4.19 -13.46 16.14
N PRO A 104 -3.84 -12.68 17.19
CA PRO A 104 -4.75 -12.43 18.30
C PRO A 104 -5.76 -11.30 18.03
N LEU A 105 -5.68 -10.61 16.90
CA LEU A 105 -6.61 -9.52 16.60
C LEU A 105 -8.00 -10.05 16.28
N PRO A 106 -9.04 -9.27 16.58
CA PRO A 106 -10.40 -9.70 16.35
C PRO A 106 -10.74 -9.63 14.86
N LEU A 107 -11.80 -10.31 14.44
CA LEU A 107 -12.09 -10.55 13.02
C LEU A 107 -12.41 -9.27 12.23
N GLU A 108 -12.85 -8.20 12.89
CA GLU A 108 -13.26 -6.92 12.28
C GLU A 108 -12.09 -6.20 11.60
N VAL A 109 -10.84 -6.59 11.86
CA VAL A 109 -9.68 -6.08 11.12
C VAL A 109 -9.60 -6.64 9.69
N LEU A 110 -10.33 -7.71 9.39
CA LEU A 110 -10.46 -8.27 8.05
C LEU A 110 -11.58 -7.55 7.28
N PRO A 111 -11.49 -7.48 5.95
CA PRO A 111 -12.58 -6.98 5.11
C PRO A 111 -13.70 -8.03 5.00
N ILE A 112 -14.42 -8.25 6.10
CA ILE A 112 -15.56 -9.17 6.21
C ILE A 112 -16.83 -8.43 6.57
N ASP A 113 -17.96 -9.04 6.19
CA ASP A 113 -19.27 -8.55 6.58
C ASP A 113 -19.45 -8.69 8.11
N PRO A 114 -19.96 -7.66 8.81
CA PRO A 114 -20.25 -7.76 10.25
C PRO A 114 -21.15 -8.94 10.62
N LYS A 115 -22.12 -9.30 9.79
CA LYS A 115 -22.98 -10.48 10.04
C LYS A 115 -22.17 -11.77 10.05
N LEU A 116 -21.16 -11.87 9.18
CA LEU A 116 -20.25 -13.02 9.17
C LEU A 116 -19.35 -13.03 10.41
N VAL A 117 -18.94 -11.86 10.94
CA VAL A 117 -18.23 -11.79 12.23
C VAL A 117 -19.08 -12.41 13.33
N ASP A 118 -20.36 -12.03 13.40
CA ASP A 118 -21.29 -12.53 14.41
C ASP A 118 -21.49 -14.05 14.27
N GLU A 119 -21.72 -14.54 13.05
CA GLU A 119 -21.86 -15.98 12.76
C GLU A 119 -20.60 -16.78 13.15
N LEU A 120 -19.41 -16.28 12.84
CA LEU A 120 -18.14 -16.92 13.21
C LEU A 120 -17.93 -16.88 14.74
N GLY A 121 -18.33 -15.79 15.39
CA GLY A 121 -18.30 -15.63 16.84
C GLY A 121 -19.17 -16.68 17.56
N LEU A 122 -20.36 -16.97 17.04
CA LEU A 122 -21.24 -18.03 17.56
C LEU A 122 -20.62 -19.43 17.45
N LEU A 123 -19.68 -19.62 16.52
CA LEU A 123 -18.92 -20.86 16.35
C LEU A 123 -17.61 -20.88 17.15
N GLY A 124 -17.39 -19.89 18.01
CA GLY A 124 -16.22 -19.77 18.87
C GLY A 124 -14.99 -19.15 18.20
N MET A 125 -15.10 -18.70 16.95
CA MET A 125 -13.99 -18.08 16.21
C MET A 125 -14.02 -16.58 16.45
N ARG A 126 -13.05 -16.07 17.19
CA ARG A 126 -13.03 -14.65 17.60
C ARG A 126 -11.81 -13.90 17.08
N SER A 127 -10.80 -14.61 16.61
CA SER A 127 -9.54 -14.01 16.16
C SER A 127 -9.20 -14.35 14.71
N VAL A 128 -8.38 -13.50 14.09
CA VAL A 128 -7.80 -13.74 12.76
C VAL A 128 -7.06 -15.09 12.73
N GLY A 129 -6.40 -15.46 13.83
CA GLY A 129 -5.74 -16.75 14.00
C GLY A 129 -6.71 -17.92 13.91
N ASP A 130 -7.82 -17.87 14.66
CA ASP A 130 -8.86 -18.92 14.64
C ASP A 130 -9.43 -19.09 13.24
N PHE A 131 -9.77 -17.98 12.60
CA PHE A 131 -10.33 -18.01 11.26
C PHE A 131 -9.32 -18.52 10.23
N ALA A 132 -8.05 -18.12 10.33
CA ALA A 132 -6.99 -18.62 9.44
C ALA A 132 -6.73 -20.13 9.60
N ALA A 133 -7.00 -20.71 10.77
CA ALA A 133 -6.80 -22.13 11.02
C ALA A 133 -7.82 -23.02 10.28
N LEU A 134 -8.94 -22.46 9.81
CA LEU A 134 -9.99 -23.25 9.16
C LEU A 134 -9.52 -23.92 7.86
N PRO A 135 -10.04 -25.12 7.53
CA PRO A 135 -9.89 -25.73 6.22
C PRO A 135 -10.48 -24.83 5.12
N ARG A 136 -9.76 -24.67 4.01
CA ARG A 136 -10.19 -23.77 2.92
C ARG A 136 -11.54 -24.13 2.31
N GLY A 137 -11.79 -25.43 2.11
CA GLY A 137 -13.05 -25.93 1.53
C GLY A 137 -14.25 -25.57 2.40
N ALA A 138 -14.16 -25.86 3.70
CA ALA A 138 -15.23 -25.61 4.67
C ALA A 138 -15.70 -24.15 4.71
N VAL A 139 -14.79 -23.18 4.53
CA VAL A 139 -15.16 -21.75 4.54
C VAL A 139 -15.95 -21.36 3.31
N PHE A 140 -15.55 -21.82 2.12
CA PHE A 140 -16.25 -21.50 0.88
C PHE A 140 -17.63 -22.15 0.84
N ASP A 141 -17.71 -23.42 1.22
CA ASP A 141 -18.96 -24.19 1.14
C ASP A 141 -20.03 -23.65 2.10
N ARG A 142 -19.63 -23.15 3.28
CA ARG A 142 -20.55 -22.66 4.32
C ARG A 142 -20.88 -21.18 4.23
N PHE A 143 -19.91 -20.33 3.90
CA PHE A 143 -20.03 -18.87 4.00
C PHE A 143 -19.83 -18.15 2.66
N GLY A 144 -19.58 -18.91 1.59
CA GLY A 144 -19.48 -18.40 0.23
C GLY A 144 -18.19 -17.61 -0.07
N ARG A 145 -18.24 -16.87 -1.18
CA ARG A 145 -17.05 -16.26 -1.82
C ARG A 145 -16.43 -15.12 -1.00
N GLY A 146 -17.26 -14.32 -0.32
CA GLY A 146 -16.78 -13.19 0.50
C GLY A 146 -15.91 -13.69 1.66
N ALA A 147 -16.44 -14.63 2.43
CA ALA A 147 -15.72 -15.31 3.50
C ALA A 147 -14.43 -15.98 3.01
N ALA A 148 -14.48 -16.69 1.88
CA ALA A 148 -13.30 -17.34 1.32
C ALA A 148 -12.17 -16.36 0.95
N ARG A 149 -12.49 -15.16 0.47
CA ARG A 149 -11.49 -14.11 0.18
C ARG A 149 -10.84 -13.58 1.45
N ALA A 150 -11.64 -13.26 2.47
CA ALA A 150 -11.12 -12.80 3.74
C ALA A 150 -10.31 -13.88 4.46
N HIS A 151 -10.77 -15.13 4.40
CA HIS A 151 -10.05 -16.29 4.93
C HIS A 151 -8.70 -16.48 4.23
N ALA A 152 -8.65 -16.33 2.90
CA ALA A 152 -7.39 -16.36 2.17
C ALA A 152 -6.43 -15.25 2.61
N LEU A 153 -6.94 -14.05 2.91
CA LEU A 153 -6.14 -12.95 3.46
C LEU A 153 -5.62 -13.27 4.86
N ALA A 154 -6.49 -13.72 5.78
CA ALA A 154 -6.13 -14.13 7.14
C ALA A 154 -5.06 -15.23 7.12
N ARG A 155 -5.23 -16.25 6.27
CA ARG A 155 -4.24 -17.33 6.08
C ARG A 155 -2.92 -16.82 5.54
N ARG A 156 -2.92 -15.90 4.58
CA ARG A 156 -1.66 -15.31 4.08
C ARG A 156 -0.98 -14.48 5.17
N ALA A 157 -1.74 -13.82 6.02
CA ALA A 157 -1.22 -12.99 7.08
C ALA A 157 -0.62 -13.79 8.26
N VAL A 158 -1.25 -14.92 8.62
CA VAL A 158 -0.89 -15.72 9.81
C VAL A 158 -0.09 -16.98 9.47
N ILE A 159 -0.28 -17.55 8.28
CA ILE A 159 0.34 -18.83 7.86
C ILE A 159 1.29 -18.62 6.67
N GLY A 160 0.96 -17.69 5.77
CA GLY A 160 1.65 -17.47 4.50
C GLY A 160 2.72 -16.40 4.54
N ALA A 161 3.86 -16.65 5.20
CA ALA A 161 5.05 -15.82 5.04
C ALA A 161 5.69 -16.03 3.65
N ARG A 162 5.09 -15.44 2.59
CA ARG A 162 5.81 -15.18 1.34
C ARG A 162 6.04 -13.68 1.23
N ARG A 163 7.31 -13.26 1.32
CA ARG A 163 7.77 -11.94 0.86
C ARG A 163 7.15 -11.71 -0.52
N LEU A 164 6.40 -10.63 -0.68
CA LEU A 164 6.03 -10.16 -2.00
C LEU A 164 7.34 -9.90 -2.74
N ARG A 165 7.68 -10.74 -3.73
CA ARG A 165 8.74 -10.39 -4.68
C ARG A 165 8.22 -9.18 -5.44
N PRO A 166 9.00 -8.07 -5.54
CA PRO A 166 8.59 -6.95 -6.35
C PRO A 166 8.36 -7.45 -7.78
N ARG A 167 7.13 -7.30 -8.28
CA ARG A 167 6.89 -7.38 -9.71
C ARG A 167 7.61 -6.16 -10.29
N ARG A 168 8.74 -6.39 -10.96
CA ARG A 168 9.29 -5.37 -11.87
C ARG A 168 8.15 -4.99 -12.80
N ALA A 169 7.76 -3.72 -12.80
CA ALA A 169 7.00 -3.17 -13.90
C ALA A 169 7.85 -3.43 -15.14
N THR A 170 7.43 -4.38 -15.99
CA THR A 170 8.01 -4.49 -17.32
C THR A 170 7.70 -3.17 -17.98
N HIS A 171 8.74 -2.35 -18.14
CA HIS A 171 8.70 -1.18 -18.99
C HIS A 171 8.41 -1.69 -20.40
N ARG A 172 7.12 -1.78 -20.76
CA ARG A 172 6.71 -2.05 -22.14
C ARG A 172 7.21 -0.85 -22.92
N GLY A 173 8.27 -1.07 -23.70
CA GLY A 173 8.98 -0.01 -24.41
C GLY A 173 8.00 0.88 -25.17
N ALA A 174 8.05 2.17 -24.86
CA ALA A 174 7.45 3.18 -25.72
C ALA A 174 8.10 3.10 -27.12
N PRO A 175 7.34 3.25 -28.21
CA PRO A 175 7.93 3.26 -29.54
C PRO A 175 8.88 4.45 -29.66
N ARG A 176 10.13 4.18 -30.04
CA ARG A 176 11.10 5.20 -30.42
C ARG A 176 10.55 5.98 -31.61
N ALA A 177 10.11 7.22 -31.37
CA ALA A 177 9.85 8.17 -32.44
C ALA A 177 11.17 8.44 -33.18
N ARG A 178 11.28 7.96 -34.43
CA ARG A 178 12.36 8.32 -35.34
C ARG A 178 12.21 9.79 -35.70
N GLY A 179 13.19 10.60 -35.34
CA GLY A 179 13.29 11.99 -35.75
C GLY A 179 13.30 12.10 -37.27
N ARG A 180 12.31 12.82 -37.82
CA ARG A 180 12.39 13.39 -39.16
C ARG A 180 13.24 14.65 -39.04
N ARG A 181 14.47 14.57 -39.57
CA ARG A 181 15.33 15.75 -39.77
C ARG A 181 14.70 16.60 -40.87
N SER A 182 14.30 17.82 -40.52
CA SER A 182 13.99 18.89 -41.47
C SER A 182 15.25 19.26 -42.23
N ALA A 183 15.26 19.02 -43.54
CA ALA A 183 16.24 19.58 -44.46
C ALA A 183 15.61 20.82 -45.12
N ALA A 184 16.10 22.00 -44.77
CA ALA A 184 15.88 23.22 -45.52
C ALA A 184 16.85 23.26 -46.71
N PRO A 185 16.41 23.51 -47.96
CA PRO A 185 17.32 23.84 -49.05
C PRO A 185 17.67 25.33 -49.02
N ARG A 186 18.97 25.58 -49.22
CA ARG A 186 19.64 26.88 -49.23
C ARG A 186 19.28 27.73 -50.45
N ALA A 187 19.56 29.01 -50.28
CA ALA A 187 19.37 30.14 -51.19
C ALA A 187 19.98 29.94 -52.59
N ARG A 188 19.36 30.66 -53.52
CA ARG A 188 19.72 30.83 -54.94
C ARG A 188 20.98 31.69 -55.07
N ASP A 189 21.93 31.26 -55.89
CA ASP A 189 22.92 32.13 -56.53
C ASP A 189 22.50 32.40 -58.00
N PRO A 190 22.53 33.65 -58.50
CA PRO A 190 22.37 33.99 -59.91
C PRO A 190 23.68 33.91 -60.72
N PRO A 191 23.61 33.89 -62.07
CA PRO A 191 24.67 33.33 -62.93
C PRO A 191 25.79 34.31 -63.30
N ALA A 192 26.94 33.73 -63.66
CA ALA A 192 28.09 34.40 -64.26
C ALA A 192 27.91 34.62 -65.78
N HIS A 193 28.50 35.70 -66.27
CA HIS A 193 28.49 36.22 -67.64
C HIS A 193 29.04 35.27 -68.71
N ALA A 194 28.40 35.30 -69.89
CA ALA A 194 29.02 35.36 -71.22
C ALA A 194 28.01 35.96 -72.21
#